data_AF-A0A2K6NC36-F1
#
_entry.id   AF-A0A2K6NC36-F1
#
_cell.length_a   1.000
_cell.length_b   1.000
_cell.length_c   1.000
_cell.angle_alpha   90.00
_cell.angle_beta   90.00
_cell.angle_gamma   90.00
#
_symmetry.space_group_name_H-M   'P 1'
#
loop_
_entity.id
_entity.type
_entity.pdbx_description
1 polymer ?
#
loop_
_entity_poly.entity_id
_entity_poly.type
_entity_poly.pdbx_seq_one_letter_code
_entity_poly.pdbx_strand_id
1 'polypeptide(L)'
;MRLTRCQAALAAAITLNLLVLFYVSWLQHQPRNSRARGPRRASAAGPRVTVLVREFEAFDNAVPELVDSFLQQDPAQPLVVAADTLPYPPLALPRIPNVRLALLQPALDRPAAASRPETYVTTEFVALVPDGARAEAPGQLERMVEALRVGKARLVAAPVATANPARCLALNVSLREWTARYGAAPAAPRCDALDGDAVVLLRARDLFNLSVPLARPVGTSLFLQTSLRGWAVQLLDLTFAAARQPPLTTAHARWKAEREGHARRAALLRALGIRLVSWEGGRLEWFGCNKETTRCFGTVVGDTPAYLYEERWTPPCCLRALRETARYVVGVLEAAGVRYWLQGGAHLGAARHGDIIPWDYDVDLGIYLEDVGNCEQLRGAEAGSVVDERGFVWEKAVEGDFFRVQYSESNHLHVDLWPFYPRNGVMTKDTWLDHRQDVEFPEHFLQPLVPLPFAGFVAQAPNNYRRFLELKFGPGVIENPQYPNPALLSLTGSG
;
A
#
# COMPACT_ATOMS: atom_id res chain seq x y z
N MET A 1 -42.06 -35.92 60.59
CA MET A 1 -42.81 -34.86 59.86
C MET A 1 -43.58 -35.51 58.73
N ARG A 2 -44.91 -35.35 58.67
CA ARG A 2 -45.74 -35.95 57.60
C ARG A 2 -45.62 -35.07 56.35
N LEU A 3 -45.02 -35.61 55.30
CA LEU A 3 -44.96 -34.98 53.97
C LEU A 3 -46.38 -34.73 53.46
N THR A 4 -46.70 -33.49 53.11
CA THR A 4 -48.00 -33.15 52.54
C THR A 4 -48.08 -33.65 51.09
N ARG A 5 -49.29 -33.93 50.59
CA ARG A 5 -49.50 -34.47 49.24
C ARG A 5 -48.87 -33.60 48.13
N CYS A 6 -48.80 -32.28 48.34
CA CYS A 6 -48.10 -31.36 47.43
C CYS A 6 -46.57 -31.56 47.44
N GLN A 7 -45.95 -31.82 48.59
CA GLN A 7 -44.51 -32.06 48.66
C GLN A 7 -44.12 -33.40 48.01
N ALA A 8 -44.98 -34.41 48.11
CA ALA A 8 -44.79 -35.68 47.40
C ALA A 8 -44.91 -35.53 45.87
N ALA A 9 -45.89 -34.73 45.41
CA ALA A 9 -46.07 -34.45 43.98
C ALA A 9 -44.90 -33.63 43.41
N LEU A 10 -44.43 -32.63 44.16
CA LEU A 10 -43.27 -31.82 43.74
C LEU A 10 -42.00 -32.66 43.70
N ALA A 11 -41.78 -33.53 44.69
CA ALA A 11 -40.65 -34.44 44.72
C ALA A 11 -40.67 -35.40 43.53
N ALA A 12 -41.83 -35.96 43.18
CA ALA A 12 -42.01 -36.84 42.03
C ALA A 12 -41.77 -36.12 40.69
N ALA A 13 -42.19 -34.87 40.56
CA ALA A 13 -41.95 -34.08 39.36
C ALA A 13 -40.45 -33.76 39.19
N ILE A 14 -39.74 -33.45 40.28
CA ILE A 14 -38.31 -33.19 40.27
C ILE A 14 -37.52 -34.46 39.90
N THR A 15 -37.85 -35.62 40.48
CA THR A 15 -37.19 -36.88 40.12
C THR A 15 -37.45 -37.27 38.67
N LEU A 16 -38.66 -37.06 38.15
CA LEU A 16 -38.96 -37.31 36.74
C LEU A 16 -38.10 -36.42 35.82
N ASN A 17 -37.96 -35.14 36.16
CA ASN A 17 -37.17 -34.19 35.36
C ASN A 17 -35.67 -34.55 35.39
N LEU A 18 -35.15 -34.98 36.55
CA LEU A 18 -33.79 -35.46 36.68
C LEU A 18 -33.54 -36.76 35.91
N LEU A 19 -34.52 -37.68 35.86
CA LEU A 19 -34.43 -38.91 35.06
C LEU A 19 -34.41 -38.61 33.56
N VAL A 20 -35.21 -37.64 33.10
CA VAL A 20 -35.19 -37.20 31.70
C VAL A 20 -33.85 -36.57 31.33
N LEU A 21 -33.31 -35.69 32.18
CA LEU A 21 -31.99 -35.09 31.97
C LEU A 21 -30.88 -36.14 31.97
N PHE A 22 -30.93 -37.11 32.88
CA PHE A 22 -29.99 -38.23 32.92
C PHE A 22 -30.09 -39.10 31.66
N TYR A 23 -31.30 -39.38 31.18
CA TYR A 23 -31.52 -40.16 29.97
C TYR A 23 -31.01 -39.44 28.70
N VAL A 24 -31.21 -38.13 28.61
CA VAL A 24 -30.68 -37.31 27.50
C VAL A 24 -29.15 -37.23 27.54
N SER A 25 -28.56 -37.05 28.72
CA SER A 25 -27.10 -37.07 28.90
C SER A 25 -26.51 -38.45 28.56
N TRP A 26 -27.19 -39.53 28.95
CA TRP A 26 -26.80 -40.90 28.63
C TRP A 26 -26.87 -41.19 27.13
N LEU A 27 -27.90 -40.70 26.43
CA LEU A 27 -28.00 -40.79 24.96
C LEU A 27 -26.89 -40.00 24.25
N GLN A 28 -26.47 -38.85 24.79
CA GLN A 28 -25.37 -38.07 24.24
C GLN A 28 -23.99 -38.70 24.50
N HIS A 29 -23.85 -39.48 25.58
CA HIS A 29 -22.61 -40.14 25.97
C HIS A 29 -22.49 -41.61 25.57
N GLN A 30 -23.45 -42.18 24.84
CA GLN A 30 -23.24 -43.51 24.26
C GLN A 30 -22.08 -43.46 23.26
N PRO A 31 -21.00 -44.24 23.48
CA PRO A 31 -19.93 -44.36 22.51
C PRO A 31 -20.53 -44.93 21.22
N ARG A 32 -20.41 -44.19 20.12
CA ARG A 32 -20.70 -44.72 18.78
C ARG A 32 -19.79 -45.92 18.55
N ASN A 33 -20.31 -47.12 18.82
CA ASN A 33 -19.69 -48.38 18.44
C ASN A 33 -19.42 -48.34 16.94
N SER A 34 -18.14 -48.18 16.61
CA SER A 34 -17.59 -48.37 15.29
C SER A 34 -17.83 -49.81 14.85
N ARG A 35 -18.93 -50.04 14.13
CA ARG A 35 -19.10 -51.24 13.32
C ARG A 35 -17.92 -51.29 12.34
N ALA A 36 -17.08 -52.30 12.49
CA ALA A 36 -16.09 -52.70 11.51
C ALA A 36 -16.78 -52.85 10.15
N ARG A 37 -16.48 -51.92 9.24
CA ARG A 37 -16.72 -52.06 7.81
C ARG A 37 -15.37 -52.48 7.21
N GLY A 38 -15.37 -53.62 6.53
CA GLY A 38 -14.24 -54.08 5.70
C GLY A 38 -13.78 -53.01 4.70
N PRO A 39 -12.70 -53.28 3.94
CA PRO A 39 -11.96 -52.26 3.19
C PRO A 39 -12.90 -51.51 2.25
N ARG A 40 -13.34 -50.33 2.70
CA ARG A 40 -14.10 -49.40 1.89
C ARG A 40 -13.12 -48.89 0.85
N ARG A 41 -13.35 -49.26 -0.41
CA ARG A 41 -12.94 -48.45 -1.56
C ARG A 41 -13.10 -46.99 -1.18
N ALA A 42 -12.01 -46.22 -1.29
CA ALA A 42 -12.02 -44.79 -1.07
C ALA A 42 -13.24 -44.18 -1.78
N SER A 43 -14.18 -43.65 -1.02
CA SER A 43 -15.18 -42.77 -1.59
C SER A 43 -14.40 -41.61 -2.19
N ALA A 44 -14.49 -41.41 -3.51
CA ALA A 44 -13.89 -40.26 -4.17
C ALA A 44 -14.33 -39.00 -3.42
N ALA A 45 -13.41 -38.38 -2.68
CA ALA A 45 -13.67 -37.10 -2.05
C ALA A 45 -13.92 -36.10 -3.18
N GLY A 46 -15.03 -35.37 -3.13
CA GLY A 46 -15.36 -34.40 -4.17
C GLY A 46 -14.27 -33.31 -4.34
N PRO A 47 -14.36 -32.50 -5.40
CA PRO A 47 -13.36 -31.50 -5.73
C PRO A 47 -13.07 -30.57 -4.55
N ARG A 48 -11.78 -30.32 -4.30
CA ARG A 48 -11.31 -29.54 -3.14
C ARG A 48 -10.89 -28.11 -3.47
N VAL A 49 -10.82 -27.81 -4.76
CA VAL A 49 -10.33 -26.56 -5.31
C VAL A 49 -11.41 -25.96 -6.19
N THR A 50 -11.68 -24.67 -6.06
CA THR A 50 -12.43 -23.90 -7.05
C THR A 50 -11.46 -23.12 -7.92
N VAL A 51 -11.52 -23.32 -9.23
CA VAL A 51 -10.80 -22.50 -10.20
C VAL A 51 -11.49 -21.14 -10.29
N LEU A 52 -10.73 -20.06 -10.14
CA LEU A 52 -11.24 -18.70 -10.20
C LEU A 52 -10.46 -17.91 -11.26
N VAL A 53 -11.17 -17.45 -12.28
CA VAL A 53 -10.61 -16.66 -13.39
C VAL A 53 -11.00 -15.20 -13.20
N ARG A 54 -10.02 -14.31 -13.12
CA ARG A 54 -10.23 -12.87 -12.87
C ARG A 54 -9.48 -11.96 -13.84
N GLU A 55 -8.25 -12.32 -14.21
CA GLU A 55 -7.47 -11.55 -15.17
C GLU A 55 -7.72 -12.05 -16.58
N PHE A 56 -8.60 -11.34 -17.29
CA PHE A 56 -8.91 -11.51 -18.70
C PHE A 56 -9.49 -10.20 -19.27
N GLU A 57 -9.44 -10.04 -20.59
CA GLU A 57 -10.07 -8.90 -21.27
C GLU A 57 -11.32 -9.35 -22.03
N ALA A 58 -12.45 -8.67 -21.82
CA ALA A 58 -13.70 -9.08 -22.45
C ALA A 58 -13.64 -9.09 -23.99
N PHE A 59 -12.86 -8.17 -24.59
CA PHE A 59 -12.78 -8.01 -26.04
C PHE A 59 -11.92 -9.06 -26.76
N ASP A 60 -11.02 -9.76 -26.04
CA ASP A 60 -10.10 -10.76 -26.58
C ASP A 60 -9.56 -11.59 -25.40
N ASN A 61 -10.04 -12.83 -25.28
CA ASN A 61 -9.71 -13.76 -24.20
C ASN A 61 -9.81 -15.22 -24.66
N ALA A 62 -9.16 -16.11 -23.91
CA ALA A 62 -9.23 -17.57 -24.08
C ALA A 62 -9.95 -18.27 -22.91
N VAL A 63 -10.80 -17.55 -22.18
CA VAL A 63 -11.53 -18.08 -21.01
C VAL A 63 -12.40 -19.30 -21.34
N PRO A 64 -13.09 -19.38 -22.49
CA PRO A 64 -13.85 -20.59 -22.85
C PRO A 64 -12.94 -21.83 -22.96
N GLU A 65 -11.79 -21.71 -23.62
CA GLU A 65 -10.81 -22.79 -23.75
C GLU A 65 -10.26 -23.19 -22.37
N LEU A 66 -9.94 -22.20 -21.52
CA LEU A 66 -9.49 -22.44 -20.15
C LEU A 66 -10.52 -23.26 -19.38
N VAL A 67 -11.79 -22.82 -19.36
CA VAL A 67 -12.87 -23.50 -18.63
C VAL A 67 -13.05 -24.94 -19.14
N ASP A 68 -13.11 -25.13 -20.46
CA ASP A 68 -13.27 -26.44 -21.07
C ASP A 68 -12.09 -27.36 -20.72
N SER A 69 -10.87 -26.84 -20.67
CA SER A 69 -9.68 -27.64 -20.34
C SER A 69 -9.74 -28.25 -18.95
N PHE A 70 -10.26 -27.52 -17.95
CA PHE A 70 -10.44 -28.05 -16.60
C PHE A 70 -11.61 -29.03 -16.52
N LEU A 71 -12.72 -28.76 -17.22
CA LEU A 71 -13.87 -29.67 -17.28
C LEU A 71 -13.57 -30.98 -18.00
N GLN A 72 -12.63 -30.99 -18.95
CA GLN A 72 -12.14 -32.20 -19.60
C GLN A 72 -11.35 -33.11 -18.64
N GLN A 73 -10.67 -32.53 -17.64
CA GLN A 73 -9.96 -33.31 -16.61
C GLN A 73 -10.93 -33.83 -15.55
N ASP A 74 -11.87 -33.00 -15.11
CA ASP A 74 -12.94 -33.37 -14.18
C ASP A 74 -14.24 -32.58 -14.52
N PRO A 75 -15.28 -33.25 -15.06
CA PRO A 75 -16.55 -32.59 -15.38
C PRO A 75 -17.26 -31.94 -14.18
N ALA A 76 -16.92 -32.36 -12.95
CA ALA A 76 -17.48 -31.81 -11.72
C ALA A 76 -16.62 -30.68 -11.11
N GLN A 77 -15.49 -30.32 -11.73
CA GLN A 77 -14.59 -29.26 -11.25
C GLN A 77 -15.37 -27.94 -11.05
N PRO A 78 -15.34 -27.33 -9.84
CA PRO A 78 -15.94 -26.02 -9.63
C PRO A 78 -15.12 -24.92 -10.31
N LEU A 79 -15.79 -24.10 -11.12
CA LEU A 79 -15.21 -22.96 -11.82
C LEU A 79 -16.04 -21.69 -11.59
N VAL A 80 -15.33 -20.59 -11.32
CA VAL A 80 -15.91 -19.25 -11.19
C VAL A 80 -15.15 -18.32 -12.12
N VAL A 81 -15.86 -17.68 -13.04
CA VAL A 81 -15.35 -16.53 -13.79
C VAL A 81 -15.85 -15.28 -13.07
N ALA A 82 -14.95 -14.39 -12.66
CA ALA A 82 -15.29 -13.20 -11.88
C ALA A 82 -15.03 -11.93 -12.70
N ALA A 83 -16.09 -11.13 -12.91
CA ALA A 83 -16.04 -9.90 -13.69
C ALA A 83 -16.75 -8.77 -12.93
N ASP A 84 -16.39 -7.52 -13.22
CA ASP A 84 -17.06 -6.38 -12.61
C ASP A 84 -18.46 -6.21 -13.24
N THR A 85 -18.51 -6.18 -14.57
CA THR A 85 -19.71 -6.19 -15.39
C THR A 85 -19.84 -7.50 -16.17
N LEU A 86 -21.01 -7.74 -16.78
CA LEU A 86 -21.21 -8.87 -17.68
C LEU A 86 -20.25 -8.74 -18.89
N PRO A 87 -19.32 -9.69 -19.12
CA PRO A 87 -18.39 -9.60 -20.23
C PRO A 87 -19.12 -9.60 -21.59
N TYR A 88 -18.66 -8.72 -22.48
CA TYR A 88 -19.14 -8.64 -23.86
C TYR A 88 -17.94 -8.63 -24.83
N PRO A 89 -17.95 -9.48 -25.89
CA PRO A 89 -18.98 -10.45 -26.27
C PRO A 89 -19.24 -11.55 -25.22
N PRO A 90 -20.41 -12.22 -25.24
CA PRO A 90 -20.73 -13.27 -24.26
C PRO A 90 -19.70 -14.40 -24.30
N LEU A 91 -19.20 -14.80 -23.12
CA LEU A 91 -18.22 -15.89 -22.99
C LEU A 91 -18.74 -17.29 -23.39
N ALA A 92 -20.06 -17.46 -23.53
CA ALA A 92 -20.71 -18.74 -23.87
C ALA A 92 -20.28 -19.94 -22.98
N LEU A 93 -20.06 -19.70 -21.69
CA LEU A 93 -19.66 -20.74 -20.73
C LEU A 93 -20.69 -21.90 -20.64
N PRO A 94 -20.25 -23.14 -20.37
CA PRO A 94 -21.15 -24.27 -20.16
C PRO A 94 -22.22 -23.98 -19.08
N ARG A 95 -23.49 -24.22 -19.41
CA ARG A 95 -24.63 -23.99 -18.50
C ARG A 95 -24.82 -25.16 -17.53
N ILE A 96 -23.83 -25.39 -16.68
CA ILE A 96 -23.81 -26.45 -15.67
C ILE A 96 -23.61 -25.86 -14.25
N PRO A 97 -24.12 -26.50 -13.18
CA PRO A 97 -24.16 -25.91 -11.84
C PRO A 97 -22.79 -25.56 -11.23
N ASN A 98 -21.75 -26.28 -11.62
CA ASN A 98 -20.38 -26.08 -11.15
C ASN A 98 -19.61 -24.97 -11.90
N VAL A 99 -20.18 -24.39 -12.96
CA VAL A 99 -19.60 -23.24 -13.69
C VAL A 99 -20.46 -22.01 -13.45
N ARG A 100 -19.90 -20.98 -12.82
CA ARG A 100 -20.62 -19.77 -12.46
C ARG A 100 -19.91 -18.50 -12.90
N LEU A 101 -20.69 -17.49 -13.29
CA LEU A 101 -20.22 -16.13 -13.51
C LEU A 101 -20.56 -15.28 -12.27
N ALA A 102 -19.54 -14.80 -11.58
CA ALA A 102 -19.68 -13.89 -10.44
C ALA A 102 -19.53 -12.44 -10.93
N LEU A 103 -20.57 -11.63 -10.72
CA LEU A 103 -20.59 -10.22 -11.10
C LEU A 103 -20.41 -9.37 -9.84
N LEU A 104 -19.25 -8.72 -9.74
CA LEU A 104 -18.78 -8.12 -8.50
C LEU A 104 -19.27 -6.69 -8.29
N GLN A 105 -19.88 -6.06 -9.29
CA GLN A 105 -20.51 -4.74 -9.10
C GLN A 105 -21.86 -4.85 -8.39
N PRO A 106 -22.19 -3.88 -7.51
CA PRO A 106 -23.53 -3.74 -6.96
C PRO A 106 -24.59 -3.59 -8.06
N ALA A 107 -25.77 -4.18 -7.83
CA ALA A 107 -26.93 -4.04 -8.71
C ALA A 107 -28.21 -3.90 -7.86
N LEU A 108 -29.17 -3.10 -8.34
CA LEU A 108 -30.41 -2.78 -7.60
C LEU A 108 -31.32 -3.99 -7.39
N ASP A 109 -31.21 -5.00 -8.24
CA ASP A 109 -32.04 -6.20 -8.27
C ASP A 109 -31.37 -7.40 -7.58
N ARG A 110 -30.20 -7.22 -6.95
CA ARG A 110 -29.43 -8.32 -6.36
C ARG A 110 -29.17 -8.13 -4.86
N PRO A 111 -29.12 -9.22 -4.08
CA PRO A 111 -28.73 -9.16 -2.68
C PRO A 111 -27.24 -8.83 -2.53
N ALA A 112 -26.84 -8.31 -1.37
CA ALA A 112 -25.45 -7.94 -1.08
C ALA A 112 -24.44 -9.11 -1.23
N ALA A 113 -24.87 -10.35 -1.01
CA ALA A 113 -24.02 -11.53 -1.20
C ALA A 113 -23.67 -11.79 -2.68
N ALA A 114 -24.43 -11.26 -3.64
CA ALA A 114 -24.19 -11.49 -5.07
C ALA A 114 -22.90 -10.83 -5.58
N SER A 115 -22.46 -9.74 -4.97
CA SER A 115 -21.18 -9.07 -5.30
C SER A 115 -20.00 -9.57 -4.46
N ARG A 116 -20.24 -10.53 -3.55
CA ARG A 116 -19.21 -11.09 -2.67
C ARG A 116 -18.63 -12.38 -3.26
N PRO A 117 -17.34 -12.43 -3.60
CA PRO A 117 -16.78 -13.58 -4.34
C PRO A 117 -16.78 -14.88 -3.52
N GLU A 118 -16.72 -14.82 -2.20
CA GLU A 118 -16.80 -15.99 -1.31
C GLU A 118 -18.13 -16.73 -1.42
N THR A 119 -19.22 -16.07 -1.83
CA THR A 119 -20.53 -16.71 -2.07
C THR A 119 -20.47 -17.73 -3.22
N TYR A 120 -19.50 -17.59 -4.11
CA TYR A 120 -19.30 -18.47 -5.27
C TYR A 120 -18.29 -19.59 -5.02
N VAL A 121 -17.74 -19.73 -3.82
CA VAL A 121 -16.73 -20.75 -3.50
C VAL A 121 -17.20 -21.59 -2.32
N THR A 122 -17.30 -22.91 -2.53
CA THR A 122 -17.72 -23.88 -1.50
C THR A 122 -16.60 -24.83 -1.08
N THR A 123 -15.43 -24.70 -1.69
CA THR A 123 -14.29 -25.59 -1.49
C THR A 123 -13.27 -24.97 -0.52
N GLU A 124 -12.35 -25.78 0.00
CA GLU A 124 -11.33 -25.33 0.96
C GLU A 124 -10.29 -24.41 0.30
N PHE A 125 -9.99 -24.62 -0.98
CA PHE A 125 -8.94 -23.94 -1.72
C PHE A 125 -9.47 -23.22 -2.95
N VAL A 126 -8.81 -22.13 -3.33
CA VAL A 126 -9.03 -21.42 -4.59
C VAL A 126 -7.74 -21.48 -5.40
N ALA A 127 -7.85 -21.79 -6.68
CA ALA A 127 -6.79 -21.62 -7.66
C ALA A 127 -7.13 -20.40 -8.53
N LEU A 128 -6.39 -19.31 -8.35
CA LEU A 128 -6.44 -18.15 -9.23
C LEU A 128 -5.71 -18.50 -10.52
N VAL A 129 -6.43 -18.54 -11.64
CA VAL A 129 -5.90 -18.93 -12.95
C VAL A 129 -6.01 -17.74 -13.90
N PRO A 130 -4.88 -17.23 -14.45
CA PRO A 130 -4.92 -16.18 -15.46
C PRO A 130 -5.45 -16.72 -16.79
N ASP A 131 -6.05 -15.84 -17.59
CA ASP A 131 -6.39 -16.19 -18.97
C ASP A 131 -5.15 -16.58 -19.78
N GLY A 132 -5.35 -17.39 -20.82
CA GLY A 132 -4.26 -17.98 -21.60
C GLY A 132 -3.60 -19.20 -20.95
N ALA A 133 -4.00 -19.61 -19.75
CA ALA A 133 -3.62 -20.88 -19.15
C ALA A 133 -4.56 -22.02 -19.57
N ARG A 134 -4.03 -23.24 -19.60
CA ARG A 134 -4.76 -24.48 -19.94
C ARG A 134 -4.36 -25.62 -19.01
N ALA A 135 -5.35 -26.36 -18.52
CA ALA A 135 -5.13 -27.62 -17.82
C ALA A 135 -4.90 -28.74 -18.85
N GLU A 136 -3.74 -29.39 -18.78
CA GLU A 136 -3.39 -30.47 -19.71
C GLU A 136 -3.02 -31.77 -18.99
N ALA A 137 -2.24 -31.68 -17.92
CA ALA A 137 -1.89 -32.85 -17.13
C ALA A 137 -2.94 -33.07 -16.02
N PRO A 138 -3.38 -34.32 -15.78
CA PRO A 138 -4.32 -34.59 -14.69
C PRO A 138 -3.66 -34.34 -13.32
N GLY A 139 -4.49 -34.03 -12.33
CA GLY A 139 -4.07 -33.92 -10.93
C GLY A 139 -3.13 -32.75 -10.60
N GLN A 140 -3.02 -31.73 -11.45
CA GLN A 140 -2.15 -30.58 -11.19
C GLN A 140 -2.60 -29.79 -9.95
N LEU A 141 -3.90 -29.55 -9.79
CA LEU A 141 -4.46 -28.82 -8.65
C LEU A 141 -4.25 -29.59 -7.33
N GLU A 142 -4.42 -30.90 -7.34
CA GLU A 142 -4.21 -31.77 -6.17
C GLU A 142 -2.74 -31.77 -5.74
N ARG A 143 -1.81 -31.81 -6.70
CA ARG A 143 -0.37 -31.67 -6.42
C ARG A 143 -0.03 -30.33 -5.77
N MET A 144 -0.65 -29.24 -6.24
CA MET A 144 -0.50 -27.93 -5.60
C MET A 144 -1.09 -27.92 -4.18
N VAL A 145 -2.26 -28.52 -3.96
CA VAL A 145 -2.87 -28.65 -2.61
C VAL A 145 -1.95 -29.41 -1.66
N GLU A 146 -1.35 -30.52 -2.10
CA GLU A 146 -0.43 -31.31 -1.28
C GLU A 146 0.84 -30.52 -0.95
N ALA A 147 1.42 -29.84 -1.94
CA ALA A 147 2.57 -28.96 -1.72
C ALA A 147 2.26 -27.84 -0.72
N LEU A 148 1.07 -27.24 -0.78
CA LEU A 148 0.64 -26.20 0.16
C LEU A 148 0.44 -26.74 1.59
N ARG A 149 0.03 -28.00 1.74
CA ARG A 149 -0.21 -28.62 3.05
C ARG A 149 1.08 -29.02 3.75
N VAL A 150 2.04 -29.54 3.00
CA VAL A 150 3.36 -29.95 3.51
C VAL A 150 4.27 -28.73 3.68
N GLY A 151 4.13 -27.73 2.81
CA GLY A 151 4.95 -26.52 2.83
C GLY A 151 4.61 -25.55 3.97
N LYS A 152 5.53 -24.61 4.20
CA LYS A 152 5.38 -23.51 5.17
C LYS A 152 4.83 -22.21 4.55
N ALA A 153 4.61 -22.19 3.24
CA ALA A 153 4.06 -21.03 2.55
C ALA A 153 2.53 -20.99 2.70
N ARG A 154 1.93 -19.78 2.66
CA ARG A 154 0.46 -19.64 2.67
C ARG A 154 -0.13 -19.75 1.27
N LEU A 155 0.70 -19.54 0.25
CA LEU A 155 0.38 -19.65 -1.17
C LEU A 155 1.39 -20.58 -1.83
N VAL A 156 0.93 -21.33 -2.84
CA VAL A 156 1.80 -22.00 -3.80
C VAL A 156 1.44 -21.53 -5.19
N ALA A 157 2.40 -21.53 -6.11
CA ALA A 157 2.18 -21.10 -7.47
C ALA A 157 2.85 -22.02 -8.47
N ALA A 158 2.27 -22.13 -9.65
CA ALA A 158 2.78 -22.92 -10.76
C ALA A 158 2.83 -22.03 -12.01
N PRO A 159 4.00 -21.83 -12.64
CA PRO A 159 4.10 -21.03 -13.86
C PRO A 159 3.19 -21.55 -14.97
N VAL A 160 2.67 -20.62 -15.79
CA VAL A 160 2.01 -20.95 -17.05
C VAL A 160 3.04 -20.78 -18.17
N ALA A 161 3.09 -21.74 -19.11
CA ALA A 161 4.04 -21.75 -20.23
C ALA A 161 3.69 -20.73 -21.34
N THR A 162 3.46 -19.47 -20.96
CA THR A 162 3.23 -18.34 -21.88
C THR A 162 4.56 -17.68 -22.28
N ALA A 163 4.49 -16.58 -23.03
CA ALA A 163 5.67 -15.75 -23.31
C ALA A 163 6.20 -15.01 -22.05
N ASN A 164 5.41 -14.94 -20.98
CA ASN A 164 5.76 -14.25 -19.73
C ASN A 164 5.53 -15.15 -18.51
N PRO A 165 6.24 -16.29 -18.38
CA PRO A 165 6.06 -17.20 -17.25
C PRO A 165 6.47 -16.53 -15.94
N ALA A 166 5.75 -16.86 -14.86
CA ALA A 166 5.98 -16.24 -13.55
C ALA A 166 7.41 -16.40 -13.02
N ARG A 167 7.93 -15.31 -12.44
CA ARG A 167 9.25 -15.22 -11.81
C ARG A 167 9.10 -14.86 -10.33
N CYS A 168 10.00 -15.39 -9.52
CA CYS A 168 10.02 -15.21 -8.07
C CYS A 168 10.62 -13.86 -7.68
N LEU A 169 9.87 -13.05 -6.91
CA LEU A 169 10.31 -11.71 -6.49
C LEU A 169 10.30 -11.53 -4.97
N ALA A 170 11.25 -10.72 -4.49
CA ALA A 170 11.16 -10.08 -3.19
C ALA A 170 10.24 -8.86 -3.28
N LEU A 171 9.48 -8.59 -2.22
CA LEU A 171 8.60 -7.44 -2.13
C LEU A 171 8.52 -6.96 -0.68
N ASN A 172 8.92 -5.72 -0.43
CA ASN A 172 8.69 -5.02 0.83
C ASN A 172 7.67 -3.90 0.63
N VAL A 173 6.60 -3.92 1.42
CA VAL A 173 5.54 -2.90 1.41
C VAL A 173 5.62 -2.08 2.69
N SER A 174 5.84 -0.77 2.53
CA SER A 174 5.83 0.20 3.64
C SER A 174 4.64 1.12 3.48
N LEU A 175 3.61 0.96 4.32
CA LEU A 175 2.44 1.85 4.31
C LEU A 175 2.81 3.25 4.80
N ARG A 176 3.68 3.35 5.82
CA ARG A 176 4.17 4.63 6.34
C ARG A 176 4.83 5.47 5.26
N GLU A 177 5.63 4.83 4.41
CA GLU A 177 6.32 5.49 3.30
C GLU A 177 5.56 5.40 1.97
N TRP A 178 4.34 4.86 1.95
CA TRP A 178 3.52 4.70 0.75
C TRP A 178 4.23 3.97 -0.40
N THR A 179 5.11 3.03 -0.09
CA THR A 179 6.10 2.50 -1.05
C THR A 179 6.04 0.98 -1.15
N ALA A 180 6.07 0.47 -2.38
CA ALA A 180 6.30 -0.95 -2.69
C ALA A 180 7.69 -1.11 -3.33
N ARG A 181 8.57 -1.90 -2.70
CA ARG A 181 9.94 -2.14 -3.14
C ARG A 181 10.08 -3.57 -3.62
N TYR A 182 10.22 -3.75 -4.92
CA TYR A 182 10.46 -5.05 -5.56
C TYR A 182 11.95 -5.27 -5.76
N GLY A 183 12.34 -6.55 -5.84
CA GLY A 183 13.71 -6.96 -6.18
C GLY A 183 13.78 -8.46 -6.48
N ALA A 184 14.97 -8.94 -6.77
CA ALA A 184 15.25 -10.36 -6.92
C ALA A 184 14.97 -11.09 -5.60
N ALA A 185 14.29 -12.24 -5.68
CA ALA A 185 14.01 -13.05 -4.50
C ALA A 185 15.30 -13.73 -3.99
N PRO A 186 15.78 -13.42 -2.77
CA PRO A 186 17.03 -13.99 -2.25
C PRO A 186 16.90 -15.47 -1.87
N ALA A 187 15.67 -15.95 -1.63
CA ALA A 187 15.37 -17.30 -1.17
C ALA A 187 14.49 -18.08 -2.17
N ALA A 188 14.58 -17.76 -3.46
CA ALA A 188 13.87 -18.49 -4.50
C ALA A 188 14.11 -20.01 -4.36
N PRO A 189 13.07 -20.85 -4.52
CA PRO A 189 11.75 -20.56 -5.07
C PRO A 189 10.68 -20.07 -4.07
N ARG A 190 11.07 -19.67 -2.85
CA ARG A 190 10.18 -18.97 -1.91
C ARG A 190 10.26 -17.46 -2.15
N CYS A 191 9.12 -16.82 -2.38
CA CYS A 191 8.99 -15.42 -2.82
C CYS A 191 7.96 -14.67 -1.97
N ASP A 192 7.98 -13.34 -2.06
CA ASP A 192 6.93 -12.47 -1.50
C ASP A 192 5.89 -12.11 -2.57
N ALA A 193 6.33 -12.06 -3.83
CA ALA A 193 5.52 -11.73 -4.99
C ALA A 193 5.94 -12.54 -6.22
N LEU A 194 5.10 -12.53 -7.25
CA LEU A 194 5.41 -13.05 -8.58
C LEU A 194 5.18 -11.96 -9.63
N ASP A 195 5.98 -11.99 -10.69
CA ASP A 195 5.76 -11.22 -11.93
C ASP A 195 5.69 -12.17 -13.12
N GLY A 196 4.65 -12.04 -13.93
CA GLY A 196 4.28 -12.98 -14.99
C GLY A 196 3.15 -13.96 -14.61
N ASP A 197 2.88 -14.89 -15.52
CA ASP A 197 1.70 -15.76 -15.49
C ASP A 197 1.94 -16.99 -14.63
N ALA A 198 1.13 -17.15 -13.59
CA ALA A 198 1.08 -18.33 -12.74
C ALA A 198 -0.34 -18.65 -12.28
N VAL A 199 -0.62 -19.94 -12.14
CA VAL A 199 -1.73 -20.41 -11.31
C VAL A 199 -1.31 -20.27 -9.85
N VAL A 200 -2.09 -19.55 -9.04
CA VAL A 200 -1.81 -19.33 -7.61
C VAL A 200 -2.88 -20.02 -6.77
N LEU A 201 -2.47 -20.97 -5.93
CA LEU A 201 -3.36 -21.71 -5.05
C LEU A 201 -3.16 -21.33 -3.58
N LEU A 202 -4.26 -21.04 -2.91
CA LEU A 202 -4.33 -20.73 -1.48
C LEU A 202 -5.67 -21.16 -0.90
N ARG A 203 -5.83 -21.06 0.43
CA ARG A 203 -7.12 -21.39 1.07
C ARG A 203 -8.14 -20.29 0.77
N ALA A 204 -9.38 -20.67 0.53
CA ALA A 204 -10.48 -19.72 0.31
C ALA A 204 -10.63 -18.73 1.49
N ARG A 205 -10.49 -19.23 2.73
CA ARG A 205 -10.50 -18.40 3.95
C ARG A 205 -9.38 -17.36 4.01
N ASP A 206 -8.22 -17.65 3.41
CA ASP A 206 -7.08 -16.75 3.43
C ASP A 206 -7.27 -15.68 2.35
N LEU A 207 -7.71 -16.08 1.14
CA LEU A 207 -8.02 -15.17 0.03
C LEU A 207 -9.15 -14.21 0.39
N PHE A 208 -10.32 -14.70 0.77
CA PHE A 208 -11.52 -13.86 0.96
C PHE A 208 -11.55 -13.10 2.29
N ASN A 209 -10.54 -13.29 3.14
CA ASN A 209 -10.30 -12.44 4.31
C ASN A 209 -9.36 -11.25 3.99
N LEU A 210 -8.83 -11.16 2.77
CA LEU A 210 -8.17 -9.96 2.28
C LEU A 210 -9.21 -8.86 2.02
N SER A 211 -8.78 -7.59 2.09
CA SER A 211 -9.69 -6.45 1.93
C SER A 211 -10.16 -6.30 0.48
N VAL A 212 -9.27 -6.55 -0.48
CA VAL A 212 -9.56 -6.44 -1.91
C VAL A 212 -9.04 -7.69 -2.67
N PRO A 213 -9.64 -8.87 -2.44
CA PRO A 213 -9.08 -10.16 -2.87
C PRO A 213 -8.99 -10.35 -4.38
N LEU A 214 -9.85 -9.65 -5.14
CA LEU A 214 -9.95 -9.74 -6.60
C LEU A 214 -9.77 -8.37 -7.29
N ALA A 215 -9.17 -7.38 -6.61
CA ALA A 215 -8.86 -6.10 -7.24
C ALA A 215 -7.79 -6.28 -8.33
N ARG A 216 -7.95 -5.58 -9.45
CA ARG A 216 -7.12 -5.76 -10.65
C ARG A 216 -6.00 -4.71 -10.73
N PRO A 217 -4.79 -5.06 -11.19
CA PRO A 217 -4.34 -6.41 -11.56
C PRO A 217 -4.14 -7.31 -10.32
N VAL A 218 -4.66 -8.53 -10.35
CA VAL A 218 -4.54 -9.50 -9.24
C VAL A 218 -3.08 -9.80 -8.93
N GLY A 219 -2.21 -9.90 -9.93
CA GLY A 219 -0.77 -10.06 -9.75
C GLY A 219 -0.12 -8.90 -8.99
N THR A 220 -0.74 -7.72 -8.93
CA THR A 220 -0.26 -6.62 -8.06
C THR A 220 -0.99 -6.62 -6.72
N SER A 221 -2.32 -6.63 -6.72
CA SER A 221 -3.12 -6.43 -5.49
C SER A 221 -2.96 -7.59 -4.50
N LEU A 222 -2.84 -8.83 -4.99
CA LEU A 222 -2.69 -10.01 -4.15
C LEU A 222 -1.39 -9.92 -3.38
N PHE A 223 -0.27 -9.73 -4.08
CA PHE A 223 1.04 -9.78 -3.44
C PHE A 223 1.35 -8.56 -2.58
N LEU A 224 0.79 -7.38 -2.87
CA LEU A 224 0.84 -6.25 -1.94
C LEU A 224 0.18 -6.62 -0.60
N GLN A 225 -0.99 -7.27 -0.63
CA GLN A 225 -1.73 -7.64 0.57
C GLN A 225 -1.10 -8.82 1.32
N THR A 226 -0.54 -9.81 0.61
CA THR A 226 0.06 -10.99 1.24
C THR A 226 1.46 -10.69 1.79
N SER A 227 2.30 -9.94 1.05
CA SER A 227 3.62 -9.52 1.53
C SER A 227 3.51 -8.67 2.79
N LEU A 228 2.58 -7.70 2.83
CA LEU A 228 2.33 -6.88 4.03
C LEU A 228 1.94 -7.72 5.26
N ARG A 229 1.35 -8.90 5.07
CA ARG A 229 0.99 -9.85 6.15
C ARG A 229 2.12 -10.83 6.48
N GLY A 230 3.30 -10.70 5.87
CA GLY A 230 4.42 -11.62 6.00
C GLY A 230 4.17 -13.00 5.38
N TRP A 231 3.21 -13.11 4.44
CA TRP A 231 2.90 -14.37 3.78
C TRP A 231 3.77 -14.55 2.54
N ALA A 232 4.44 -15.69 2.46
CA ALA A 232 5.20 -16.08 1.29
C ALA A 232 4.38 -16.94 0.31
N VAL A 233 4.78 -16.87 -0.96
CA VAL A 233 4.38 -17.78 -2.04
C VAL A 233 5.53 -18.71 -2.42
N GLN A 234 5.24 -19.99 -2.57
CA GLN A 234 6.20 -20.99 -3.03
C GLN A 234 5.99 -21.26 -4.51
N LEU A 235 6.96 -20.93 -5.35
CA LEU A 235 6.93 -21.29 -6.77
C LEU A 235 7.29 -22.78 -6.91
N LEU A 236 6.39 -23.56 -7.47
CA LEU A 236 6.54 -25.00 -7.62
C LEU A 236 7.20 -25.33 -8.97
N ASP A 237 7.91 -26.45 -8.98
CA ASP A 237 8.34 -27.11 -10.22
C ASP A 237 7.16 -27.88 -10.85
N LEU A 238 6.15 -27.12 -11.27
CA LEU A 238 4.94 -27.59 -11.92
C LEU A 238 4.51 -26.52 -12.91
N THR A 239 4.22 -26.92 -14.15
CA THR A 239 3.90 -25.98 -15.23
C THR A 239 2.51 -26.25 -15.81
N PHE A 240 1.70 -25.20 -15.95
CA PHE A 240 0.46 -25.25 -16.72
C PHE A 240 0.75 -24.94 -18.18
N ALA A 241 0.04 -25.60 -19.11
CA ALA A 241 0.19 -25.31 -20.53
C ALA A 241 -0.41 -23.94 -20.85
N ALA A 242 0.07 -23.32 -21.93
CA ALA A 242 -0.64 -22.20 -22.53
C ALA A 242 -1.88 -22.70 -23.31
N ALA A 243 -2.86 -21.82 -23.49
CA ALA A 243 -3.97 -22.02 -24.40
C ALA A 243 -3.45 -22.31 -25.82
N ARG A 244 -4.12 -23.22 -26.52
CA ARG A 244 -3.83 -23.57 -27.92
C ARG A 244 -4.09 -22.39 -28.83
N GLN A 245 -5.08 -21.57 -28.50
CA GLN A 245 -5.31 -20.26 -29.09
C GLN A 245 -5.10 -19.20 -28.02
N PRO A 246 -3.86 -18.71 -27.84
CA PRO A 246 -3.57 -17.68 -26.84
C PRO A 246 -4.41 -16.42 -27.10
N PRO A 247 -4.82 -15.69 -26.06
CA PRO A 247 -5.46 -14.39 -26.22
C PRO A 247 -4.43 -13.33 -26.65
N LEU A 248 -4.90 -12.18 -27.14
CA LEU A 248 -4.07 -10.98 -27.37
C LEU A 248 -2.85 -11.24 -28.28
N THR A 249 -3.04 -12.04 -29.34
CA THR A 249 -1.95 -12.45 -30.26
C THR A 249 -1.46 -11.31 -31.14
N THR A 250 -2.29 -10.31 -31.40
CA THR A 250 -1.93 -9.15 -32.23
C THR A 250 -1.34 -8.02 -31.41
N ALA A 251 -0.44 -7.23 -32.02
CA ALA A 251 0.14 -6.06 -31.38
C ALA A 251 -0.93 -5.04 -30.94
N HIS A 252 -1.98 -4.87 -31.74
CA HIS A 252 -3.08 -3.95 -31.42
C HIS A 252 -3.90 -4.42 -30.21
N ALA A 253 -4.25 -5.71 -30.15
CA ALA A 253 -4.98 -6.27 -29.01
C ALA A 253 -4.15 -6.17 -27.73
N ARG A 254 -2.86 -6.51 -27.80
CA ARG A 254 -1.93 -6.37 -26.67
C ARG A 254 -1.81 -4.93 -26.19
N TRP A 255 -1.64 -3.96 -27.10
CA TRP A 255 -1.59 -2.54 -26.74
C TRP A 255 -2.85 -2.09 -26.00
N LYS A 256 -4.04 -2.51 -26.44
CA LYS A 256 -5.30 -2.20 -25.74
C LYS A 256 -5.29 -2.77 -24.32
N ALA A 257 -4.92 -4.05 -24.17
CA ALA A 257 -4.87 -4.71 -22.87
C ALA A 257 -3.85 -4.06 -21.92
N GLU A 258 -2.64 -3.74 -22.40
CA GLU A 258 -1.60 -3.08 -21.61
C GLU A 258 -2.03 -1.68 -21.17
N ARG A 259 -2.67 -0.90 -22.05
CA ARG A 259 -3.17 0.44 -21.72
C ARG A 259 -4.23 0.38 -20.61
N GLU A 260 -5.20 -0.52 -20.72
CA GLU A 260 -6.23 -0.71 -19.69
C GLU A 260 -5.63 -1.30 -18.39
N GLY A 261 -4.68 -2.23 -18.52
CA GLY A 261 -3.92 -2.80 -17.40
C GLY A 261 -3.16 -1.73 -16.62
N HIS A 262 -2.45 -0.84 -17.30
CA HIS A 262 -1.74 0.28 -16.71
C HIS A 262 -2.70 1.25 -16.00
N ALA A 263 -3.84 1.58 -16.61
CA ALA A 263 -4.86 2.43 -16.00
C ALA A 263 -5.43 1.80 -14.72
N ARG A 264 -5.78 0.51 -14.76
CA ARG A 264 -6.26 -0.25 -13.59
C ARG A 264 -5.20 -0.32 -12.48
N ARG A 265 -3.94 -0.58 -12.83
CA ARG A 265 -2.83 -0.59 -11.87
C ARG A 265 -2.63 0.77 -11.21
N ALA A 266 -2.66 1.86 -11.98
CA ALA A 266 -2.53 3.20 -11.42
C ALA A 266 -3.68 3.53 -10.46
N ALA A 267 -4.92 3.20 -10.81
CA ALA A 267 -6.08 3.38 -9.93
C ALA A 267 -5.97 2.53 -8.64
N LEU A 268 -5.58 1.26 -8.78
CA LEU A 268 -5.34 0.35 -7.66
C LEU A 268 -4.32 0.90 -6.68
N LEU A 269 -3.14 1.29 -7.16
CA LEU A 269 -2.04 1.78 -6.31
C LEU A 269 -2.45 3.07 -5.60
N ARG A 270 -3.14 3.99 -6.28
CA ARG A 270 -3.67 5.21 -5.66
C ARG A 270 -4.67 4.88 -4.54
N ALA A 271 -5.62 3.98 -4.80
CA ALA A 271 -6.64 3.56 -3.84
C ALA A 271 -6.04 2.84 -2.61
N LEU A 272 -4.99 2.04 -2.79
CA LEU A 272 -4.32 1.34 -1.70
C LEU A 272 -3.26 2.19 -0.96
N GLY A 273 -3.07 3.44 -1.38
CA GLY A 273 -2.07 4.30 -0.74
C GLY A 273 -0.63 3.89 -1.08
N ILE A 274 -0.37 3.38 -2.29
CA ILE A 274 0.98 3.21 -2.84
C ILE A 274 1.25 4.37 -3.80
N ARG A 275 2.24 5.20 -3.46
CA ARG A 275 2.63 6.41 -4.19
C ARG A 275 3.94 6.23 -4.96
N LEU A 276 4.73 5.22 -4.58
CA LEU A 276 6.00 4.88 -5.21
C LEU A 276 6.14 3.37 -5.36
N VAL A 277 6.53 2.93 -6.55
CA VAL A 277 7.02 1.57 -6.80
C VAL A 277 8.49 1.68 -7.23
N SER A 278 9.34 0.81 -6.69
CA SER A 278 10.77 0.76 -7.06
C SER A 278 11.20 -0.68 -7.32
N TRP A 279 12.24 -0.83 -8.14
CA TRP A 279 12.87 -2.11 -8.45
C TRP A 279 14.37 -2.04 -8.13
N GLU A 280 14.84 -2.86 -7.19
CA GLU A 280 16.24 -2.85 -6.72
C GLU A 280 16.72 -1.44 -6.27
N GLY A 281 15.81 -0.66 -5.68
CA GLY A 281 16.06 0.75 -5.31
C GLY A 281 16.15 1.72 -6.49
N GLY A 282 16.09 1.23 -7.73
CA GLY A 282 16.02 1.99 -8.99
C GLY A 282 14.66 1.89 -9.68
N ARG A 283 14.60 2.30 -10.96
CA ARG A 283 13.40 2.31 -11.82
C ARG A 283 12.13 2.77 -11.07
N LEU A 284 12.15 4.03 -10.65
CA LEU A 284 11.08 4.61 -9.85
C LEU A 284 9.83 4.85 -10.71
N GLU A 285 8.68 4.31 -10.27
CA GLU A 285 7.37 4.58 -10.85
C GLU A 285 6.51 5.35 -9.84
N TRP A 286 6.06 6.53 -10.24
CA TRP A 286 5.35 7.46 -9.36
C TRP A 286 3.83 7.43 -9.59
N PHE A 287 3.08 7.34 -8.50
CA PHE A 287 1.60 7.32 -8.47
C PHE A 287 1.03 8.38 -7.51
N GLY A 288 1.81 9.43 -7.26
CA GLY A 288 1.46 10.54 -6.37
C GLY A 288 1.21 11.84 -7.10
N CYS A 289 1.56 12.96 -6.45
CA CYS A 289 1.51 14.30 -7.02
C CYS A 289 2.74 14.61 -7.89
N ASN A 290 2.61 15.59 -8.78
CA ASN A 290 3.66 16.16 -9.62
C ASN A 290 3.48 17.69 -9.71
N LYS A 291 4.18 18.35 -10.65
CA LYS A 291 4.20 19.81 -10.81
C LYS A 291 2.86 20.33 -11.35
N GLU A 292 2.08 19.50 -12.02
CA GLU A 292 0.81 19.82 -12.67
C GLU A 292 -0.44 19.44 -11.84
N THR A 293 -0.24 18.87 -10.65
CA THR A 293 -1.33 18.44 -9.75
C THR A 293 -1.18 19.07 -8.38
N THR A 294 -2.28 19.14 -7.63
CA THR A 294 -2.22 19.46 -6.21
C THR A 294 -1.35 18.48 -5.41
N ARG A 295 -0.79 18.97 -4.30
CA ARG A 295 -0.07 18.13 -3.33
C ARG A 295 -1.00 17.09 -2.71
N CYS A 296 -0.44 16.00 -2.17
CA CYS A 296 -1.24 14.85 -1.74
C CYS A 296 -2.11 15.06 -0.50
N PHE A 297 -1.80 16.05 0.33
CA PHE A 297 -2.58 16.39 1.53
C PHE A 297 -3.09 17.83 1.41
N GLY A 298 -4.29 18.09 1.93
CA GLY A 298 -4.93 19.42 1.85
C GLY A 298 -4.23 20.48 2.71
N THR A 299 -4.97 21.53 3.05
CA THR A 299 -4.52 22.55 4.00
C THR A 299 -4.23 21.89 5.35
N VAL A 300 -3.06 22.18 5.92
CA VAL A 300 -2.65 21.68 7.23
C VAL A 300 -3.40 22.48 8.30
N VAL A 301 -3.89 21.81 9.34
CA VAL A 301 -4.61 22.43 10.46
C VAL A 301 -3.93 22.01 11.76
N GLY A 302 -3.59 22.99 12.61
CA GLY A 302 -2.91 22.74 13.89
C GLY A 302 -1.58 21.99 13.74
N ASP A 303 -0.79 22.36 12.73
CA ASP A 303 0.53 21.81 12.41
C ASP A 303 0.58 20.28 12.25
N THR A 304 -0.58 19.66 11.98
CA THR A 304 -0.71 18.22 11.90
C THR A 304 -1.36 17.83 10.57
N PRO A 305 -0.56 17.45 9.56
CA PRO A 305 -1.08 17.04 8.26
C PRO A 305 -1.92 15.76 8.31
N ALA A 306 -2.83 15.61 7.34
CA ALA A 306 -3.77 14.49 7.25
C ALA A 306 -3.10 13.11 7.33
N TYR A 307 -1.92 12.94 6.70
CA TYR A 307 -1.24 11.64 6.65
C TYR A 307 -0.80 11.11 8.03
N LEU A 308 -0.60 11.99 9.02
CA LEU A 308 -0.27 11.55 10.38
C LEU A 308 -1.46 10.85 11.05
N TYR A 309 -2.68 11.32 10.79
CA TYR A 309 -3.91 10.67 11.25
C TYR A 309 -4.20 9.36 10.51
N GLU A 310 -3.64 9.18 9.31
CA GLU A 310 -3.67 7.91 8.58
C GLU A 310 -2.59 6.92 9.06
N GLU A 311 -1.86 7.25 10.12
CA GLU A 311 -0.73 6.47 10.65
C GLU A 311 0.40 6.28 9.62
N ARG A 312 0.57 7.29 8.76
CA ARG A 312 1.59 7.32 7.71
C ARG A 312 2.50 8.54 7.86
N TRP A 313 3.57 8.54 7.10
CA TRP A 313 4.49 9.67 6.98
C TRP A 313 4.22 10.43 5.67
N THR A 314 5.03 11.44 5.40
CA THR A 314 4.85 12.29 4.23
C THR A 314 4.91 11.45 2.95
N PRO A 315 3.98 11.62 2.01
CA PRO A 315 4.02 10.90 0.74
C PRO A 315 5.37 11.12 0.03
N PRO A 316 6.01 10.06 -0.52
CA PRO A 316 7.36 10.16 -1.07
C PRO A 316 7.44 11.10 -2.28
N CYS A 317 6.34 11.27 -3.01
CA CYS A 317 6.21 12.23 -4.11
C CYS A 317 6.24 13.68 -3.62
N CYS A 318 5.68 13.95 -2.44
CA CYS A 318 5.74 15.25 -1.80
C CYS A 318 7.16 15.54 -1.32
N LEU A 319 7.81 14.58 -0.64
CA LEU A 319 9.22 14.71 -0.26
C LEU A 319 10.12 14.93 -1.49
N ARG A 320 9.88 14.22 -2.60
CA ARG A 320 10.62 14.44 -3.87
C ARG A 320 10.49 15.89 -4.35
N ALA A 321 9.28 16.43 -4.37
CA ALA A 321 9.03 17.81 -4.78
C ALA A 321 9.67 18.82 -3.82
N LEU A 322 9.61 18.59 -2.50
CA LEU A 322 10.29 19.43 -1.51
C LEU A 322 11.81 19.45 -1.69
N ARG A 323 12.44 18.29 -1.92
CA ARG A 323 13.88 18.22 -2.23
C ARG A 323 14.22 18.98 -3.51
N GLU A 324 13.36 18.88 -4.53
CA GLU A 324 13.52 19.60 -5.81
C GLU A 324 13.41 21.12 -5.62
N THR A 325 12.38 21.59 -4.90
CA THR A 325 12.20 23.01 -4.58
C THR A 325 13.35 23.53 -3.72
N ALA A 326 13.76 22.80 -2.68
CA ALA A 326 14.87 23.21 -1.82
C ALA A 326 16.18 23.37 -2.62
N ARG A 327 16.51 22.40 -3.47
CA ARG A 327 17.68 22.49 -4.34
C ARG A 327 17.58 23.68 -5.30
N TYR A 328 16.41 23.91 -5.87
CA TYR A 328 16.19 25.04 -6.79
C TYR A 328 16.39 26.38 -6.09
N VAL A 329 15.68 26.60 -4.97
CA VAL A 329 15.72 27.84 -4.20
C VAL A 329 17.14 28.12 -3.72
N VAL A 330 17.83 27.13 -3.15
CA VAL A 330 19.23 27.28 -2.74
C VAL A 330 20.12 27.71 -3.91
N GLY A 331 19.97 27.08 -5.08
CA GLY A 331 20.74 27.47 -6.27
C GLY A 331 20.47 28.90 -6.72
N VAL A 332 19.23 29.39 -6.62
CA VAL A 332 18.86 30.78 -6.91
C VAL A 332 19.48 31.74 -5.90
N LEU A 333 19.38 31.43 -4.61
CA LEU A 333 19.94 32.27 -3.53
C LEU A 333 21.47 32.38 -3.65
N GLU A 334 22.16 31.27 -3.89
CA GLU A 334 23.63 31.26 -4.07
C GLU A 334 24.05 32.07 -5.31
N ALA A 335 23.34 31.91 -6.44
CA ALA A 335 23.63 32.67 -7.66
C ALA A 335 23.37 34.18 -7.51
N ALA A 336 22.38 34.55 -6.69
CA ALA A 336 22.07 35.95 -6.40
C ALA A 336 22.94 36.55 -5.28
N GLY A 337 23.81 35.77 -4.63
CA GLY A 337 24.61 36.26 -3.51
C GLY A 337 23.78 36.56 -2.26
N VAL A 338 22.71 35.79 -2.02
CA VAL A 338 21.91 35.85 -0.80
C VAL A 338 22.45 34.85 0.22
N ARG A 339 22.91 35.34 1.38
CA ARG A 339 23.33 34.47 2.47
C ARG A 339 22.10 33.76 3.05
N TYR A 340 22.17 32.43 3.07
CA TYR A 340 21.13 31.57 3.61
C TYR A 340 21.72 30.51 4.54
N TRP A 341 20.87 29.90 5.36
CA TRP A 341 21.21 28.71 6.14
C TRP A 341 19.98 27.83 6.34
N LEU A 342 20.18 26.52 6.50
CA LEU A 342 19.12 25.61 6.91
C LEU A 342 18.55 26.04 8.27
N GLN A 343 17.22 26.09 8.38
CA GLN A 343 16.51 26.45 9.60
C GLN A 343 15.53 25.35 10.02
N GLY A 344 15.01 25.43 11.24
CA GLY A 344 13.84 24.64 11.66
C GLY A 344 14.01 23.13 11.48
N GLY A 345 12.94 22.48 10.99
CA GLY A 345 12.90 21.03 10.74
C GLY A 345 13.89 20.58 9.67
N ALA A 346 14.14 21.41 8.65
CA ALA A 346 15.11 21.12 7.59
C ALA A 346 16.54 21.00 8.12
N HIS A 347 16.95 21.92 9.01
CA HIS A 347 18.26 21.87 9.67
C HIS A 347 18.40 20.64 10.57
N LEU A 348 17.35 20.33 11.33
CA LEU A 348 17.33 19.16 12.21
C LEU A 348 17.43 17.86 11.41
N GLY A 349 16.70 17.75 10.29
CA GLY A 349 16.76 16.61 9.38
C GLY A 349 18.15 16.43 8.76
N ALA A 350 18.77 17.52 8.30
CA ALA A 350 20.14 17.52 7.78
C ALA A 350 21.15 17.00 8.83
N ALA A 351 21.09 17.51 10.06
CA ALA A 351 22.00 17.11 11.13
C ALA A 351 21.78 15.66 11.61
N ARG A 352 20.56 15.13 11.49
CA ARG A 352 20.21 13.77 11.93
C ARG A 352 20.56 12.72 10.89
N HIS A 353 20.17 12.93 9.64
CA HIS A 353 20.27 11.90 8.58
C HIS A 353 20.48 12.47 7.18
N GLY A 354 20.82 13.75 7.05
CA GLY A 354 21.18 14.38 5.77
C GLY A 354 20.02 14.58 4.79
N ASP A 355 18.77 14.58 5.26
CA ASP A 355 17.57 14.72 4.42
C ASP A 355 16.41 15.35 5.22
N ILE A 356 15.30 15.65 4.54
CA ILE A 356 14.05 16.08 5.17
C ILE A 356 13.60 15.04 6.21
N ILE A 357 13.04 15.47 7.34
CA ILE A 357 12.44 14.55 8.31
C ILE A 357 11.27 13.81 7.62
N PRO A 358 11.17 12.47 7.69
CA PRO A 358 10.24 11.73 6.83
C PRO A 358 8.75 12.09 6.96
N TRP A 359 8.36 12.73 8.06
CA TRP A 359 7.01 13.19 8.35
C TRP A 359 6.84 14.72 8.29
N ASP A 360 7.86 15.47 7.90
CA ASP A 360 7.77 16.91 7.61
C ASP A 360 7.13 17.19 6.26
N TYR A 361 6.56 18.39 6.09
CA TYR A 361 5.78 18.75 4.90
C TYR A 361 6.28 19.99 4.15
N ASP A 362 7.31 20.65 4.65
CA ASP A 362 7.92 21.85 4.09
C ASP A 362 9.44 21.86 4.34
N VAL A 363 10.11 22.97 3.99
CA VAL A 363 11.53 23.19 4.21
C VAL A 363 11.73 24.64 4.64
N ASP A 364 12.43 24.86 5.75
CA ASP A 364 12.75 26.21 6.24
C ASP A 364 14.21 26.59 5.95
N LEU A 365 14.41 27.80 5.42
CA LEU A 365 15.72 28.45 5.33
C LEU A 365 15.68 29.80 6.04
N GLY A 366 16.72 30.15 6.78
CA GLY A 366 16.95 31.52 7.21
C GLY A 366 17.77 32.28 6.18
N ILE A 367 17.50 33.57 6.00
CA ILE A 367 18.26 34.47 5.11
C ILE A 367 18.60 35.77 5.82
N TYR A 368 19.65 36.47 5.37
CA TYR A 368 19.89 37.85 5.77
C TYR A 368 18.89 38.78 5.07
N LEU A 369 18.15 39.58 5.85
CA LEU A 369 17.16 40.53 5.31
C LEU A 369 17.79 41.55 4.37
N GLU A 370 18.99 42.04 4.69
CA GLU A 370 19.73 42.99 3.86
C GLU A 370 20.08 42.45 2.45
N ASP A 371 20.08 41.12 2.26
CA ASP A 371 20.38 40.49 0.98
C ASP A 371 19.15 40.26 0.11
N VAL A 372 17.92 40.47 0.62
CA VAL A 372 16.66 40.26 -0.13
C VAL A 372 16.68 41.02 -1.45
N GLY A 373 17.23 42.24 -1.43
CA GLY A 373 17.37 43.10 -2.60
C GLY A 373 18.28 42.55 -3.70
N ASN A 374 19.04 41.47 -3.48
CA ASN A 374 19.92 40.89 -4.50
C ASN A 374 19.17 39.93 -5.43
N CYS A 375 18.13 39.25 -4.94
CA CYS A 375 17.35 38.27 -5.70
C CYS A 375 16.14 38.91 -6.39
N GLU A 376 16.03 38.75 -7.71
CA GLU A 376 14.92 39.33 -8.49
C GLU A 376 13.56 38.81 -8.06
N GLN A 377 13.45 37.50 -7.86
CA GLN A 377 12.22 36.84 -7.44
C GLN A 377 11.76 37.34 -6.06
N LEU A 378 12.68 37.54 -5.12
CA LEU A 378 12.35 38.06 -3.79
C LEU A 378 11.89 39.52 -3.85
N ARG A 379 12.57 40.38 -4.61
CA ARG A 379 12.13 41.77 -4.83
C ARG A 379 10.73 41.82 -5.45
N GLY A 380 10.47 40.96 -6.45
CA GLY A 380 9.15 40.86 -7.08
C GLY A 380 8.08 40.38 -6.10
N ALA A 381 8.41 39.40 -5.24
CA ALA A 381 7.52 38.85 -4.23
C ALA A 381 7.05 39.89 -3.19
N GLU A 382 7.81 40.98 -2.98
CA GLU A 382 7.36 42.10 -2.13
C GLU A 382 6.20 42.89 -2.74
N ALA A 383 6.10 42.93 -4.08
CA ALA A 383 5.04 43.64 -4.80
C ALA A 383 3.82 42.75 -5.08
N GLY A 384 4.01 41.43 -5.16
CA GLY A 384 2.94 40.46 -5.39
C GLY A 384 3.49 39.08 -5.76
N SER A 385 2.60 38.12 -6.00
CA SER A 385 3.00 36.76 -6.39
C SER A 385 3.78 36.75 -7.72
N VAL A 386 4.91 36.05 -7.76
CA VAL A 386 5.78 35.91 -8.94
C VAL A 386 5.89 34.44 -9.33
N VAL A 387 5.46 34.11 -10.54
CA VAL A 387 5.74 32.80 -11.16
C VAL A 387 7.00 32.95 -12.01
N ASP A 388 8.06 32.23 -11.65
CA ASP A 388 9.31 32.29 -12.40
C ASP A 388 9.29 31.45 -13.69
N GLU A 389 10.35 31.56 -14.49
CA GLU A 389 10.50 30.84 -15.77
C GLU A 389 10.45 29.30 -15.64
N ARG A 390 10.65 28.77 -14.43
CA ARG A 390 10.60 27.33 -14.12
C ARG A 390 9.31 26.92 -13.40
N GLY A 391 8.35 27.83 -13.32
CA GLY A 391 7.03 27.62 -12.75
C GLY A 391 7.01 27.45 -11.23
N PHE A 392 8.04 27.91 -10.50
CA PHE A 392 7.94 28.06 -9.06
C PHE A 392 7.27 29.40 -8.72
N VAL A 393 6.53 29.44 -7.62
CA VAL A 393 5.77 30.61 -7.22
C VAL A 393 6.39 31.22 -5.97
N TRP A 394 6.81 32.47 -6.07
CA TRP A 394 7.45 33.23 -4.99
C TRP A 394 6.47 34.27 -4.46
N GLU A 395 6.20 34.24 -3.16
CA GLU A 395 5.21 35.10 -2.51
C GLU A 395 5.75 35.62 -1.18
N LYS A 396 5.36 36.84 -0.80
CA LYS A 396 5.54 37.33 0.56
C LYS A 396 4.33 36.94 1.41
N ALA A 397 4.58 36.18 2.47
CA ALA A 397 3.53 35.68 3.35
C ALA A 397 2.96 36.82 4.21
N VAL A 398 1.63 36.96 4.18
CA VAL A 398 0.90 38.00 4.93
C VAL A 398 0.92 37.77 6.45
N GLU A 399 1.19 36.54 6.88
CA GLU A 399 1.02 36.09 8.27
C GLU A 399 2.26 36.25 9.15
N GLY A 400 3.44 36.49 8.57
CA GLY A 400 4.68 36.45 9.37
C GLY A 400 5.92 37.07 8.73
N ASP A 401 5.79 37.98 7.77
CA ASP A 401 6.91 38.70 7.12
C ASP A 401 8.04 37.76 6.62
N PHE A 402 7.67 36.61 6.07
CA PHE A 402 8.59 35.67 5.42
C PHE A 402 8.24 35.49 3.94
N PHE A 403 9.13 34.90 3.16
CA PHE A 403 8.84 34.54 1.77
C PHE A 403 8.55 33.06 1.64
N ARG A 404 7.60 32.69 0.78
CA ARG A 404 7.24 31.31 0.49
C ARG A 404 7.49 31.02 -0.98
N VAL A 405 8.20 29.92 -1.26
CA VAL A 405 8.45 29.43 -2.61
C VAL A 405 7.74 28.11 -2.82
N GLN A 406 6.64 28.13 -3.57
CA GLN A 406 5.83 26.94 -3.84
C GLN A 406 6.37 26.17 -5.06
N TYR A 407 6.21 24.85 -5.04
CA TYR A 407 6.65 23.96 -6.09
C TYR A 407 5.98 24.31 -7.41
N SER A 408 4.69 24.65 -7.45
CA SER A 408 4.05 25.25 -8.61
C SER A 408 2.75 25.95 -8.24
N GLU A 409 2.11 26.65 -9.20
CA GLU A 409 0.80 27.26 -9.03
C GLU A 409 -0.27 26.27 -8.53
N SER A 410 -0.17 25.00 -8.95
CA SER A 410 -1.09 23.95 -8.52
C SER A 410 -0.61 23.18 -7.29
N ASN A 411 0.71 23.08 -7.09
CA ASN A 411 1.32 22.26 -6.05
C ASN A 411 1.99 23.12 -4.97
N HIS A 412 1.28 23.30 -3.87
CA HIS A 412 1.68 24.19 -2.77
C HIS A 412 2.61 23.54 -1.72
N LEU A 413 3.40 22.53 -2.12
CA LEU A 413 4.58 22.14 -1.34
C LEU A 413 5.61 23.26 -1.45
N HIS A 414 6.26 23.64 -0.35
CA HIS A 414 6.99 24.90 -0.34
C HIS A 414 8.28 24.86 0.47
N VAL A 415 9.12 25.86 0.18
CA VAL A 415 10.26 26.29 1.00
C VAL A 415 9.91 27.66 1.57
N ASP A 416 9.99 27.81 2.88
CA ASP A 416 9.83 29.10 3.56
C ASP A 416 11.20 29.73 3.85
N LEU A 417 11.32 31.02 3.56
CA LEU A 417 12.52 31.83 3.71
C LEU A 417 12.29 32.89 4.78
N TRP A 418 12.97 32.74 5.90
CA TRP A 418 12.83 33.55 7.10
C TRP A 418 13.91 34.64 7.15
N PRO A 419 13.59 35.91 6.88
CA PRO A 419 14.57 36.99 6.90
C PRO A 419 14.90 37.39 8.34
N PHE A 420 16.20 37.46 8.66
CA PHE A 420 16.70 37.96 9.94
C PHE A 420 17.66 39.13 9.70
N TYR A 421 17.77 40.01 10.69
CA TYR A 421 18.77 41.08 10.74
C TYR A 421 19.47 41.12 12.10
N PRO A 422 20.75 41.52 12.15
CA PRO A 422 21.49 41.60 13.40
C PRO A 422 21.11 42.85 14.20
N ARG A 423 20.87 42.67 15.50
CA ARG A 423 20.71 43.74 16.48
C ARG A 423 21.62 43.44 17.66
N ASN A 424 22.70 44.21 17.81
CA ASN A 424 23.71 44.01 18.85
C ASN A 424 24.29 42.57 18.90
N GLY A 425 24.54 41.95 17.74
CA GLY A 425 25.08 40.59 17.62
C GLY A 425 24.07 39.47 17.87
N VAL A 426 22.77 39.78 17.92
CA VAL A 426 21.68 38.81 17.97
C VAL A 426 20.86 38.93 16.69
N MET A 427 20.64 37.81 16.00
CA MET A 427 19.76 37.73 14.84
C MET A 427 18.31 37.74 15.30
N THR A 428 17.54 38.69 14.79
CA THR A 428 16.14 38.93 15.14
C THR A 428 15.28 39.19 13.90
N LYS A 429 13.97 39.18 14.08
CA LYS A 429 12.93 39.55 13.11
C LYS A 429 11.78 40.22 13.84
N ASP A 430 10.91 40.90 13.09
CA ASP A 430 9.84 41.72 13.68
C ASP A 430 8.57 40.93 14.04
N THR A 431 8.44 39.72 13.50
CA THR A 431 7.27 38.84 13.64
C THR A 431 7.69 37.44 14.08
N TRP A 432 6.87 36.78 14.91
CA TRP A 432 7.17 35.45 15.45
C TRP A 432 5.93 34.56 15.36
N LEU A 433 6.15 33.29 15.06
CA LEU A 433 5.11 32.26 15.09
C LEU A 433 5.07 31.54 16.44
N ASP A 434 3.95 30.87 16.73
CA ASP A 434 3.74 30.11 17.97
C ASP A 434 4.43 28.74 17.92
N HIS A 435 5.73 28.75 17.61
CA HIS A 435 6.58 27.57 17.58
C HIS A 435 7.77 27.77 18.51
N ARG A 436 8.07 26.76 19.34
CA ARG A 436 9.18 26.79 20.31
C ARG A 436 10.53 27.18 19.68
N GLN A 437 10.78 26.74 18.46
CA GLN A 437 12.03 26.93 17.73
C GLN A 437 12.16 28.30 17.04
N ASP A 438 11.07 29.05 16.92
CA ASP A 438 11.06 30.37 16.31
C ASP A 438 11.47 31.43 17.34
N VAL A 439 12.78 31.50 17.58
CA VAL A 439 13.43 32.37 18.56
C VAL A 439 14.65 33.05 17.96
N GLU A 440 14.99 34.21 18.54
CA GLU A 440 16.27 34.91 18.32
C GLU A 440 17.46 34.00 18.61
N PHE A 441 18.60 34.29 18.00
CA PHE A 441 19.83 33.55 18.24
C PHE A 441 21.09 34.41 18.02
N PRO A 442 22.22 34.09 18.68
CA PRO A 442 23.46 34.83 18.48
C PRO A 442 23.97 34.77 17.04
N GLU A 443 24.37 35.91 16.48
CA GLU A 443 24.85 36.03 15.10
C GLU A 443 26.13 35.24 14.84
N HIS A 444 26.95 35.00 15.87
CA HIS A 444 28.19 34.23 15.73
C HIS A 444 27.97 32.82 15.17
N PHE A 445 26.76 32.26 15.27
CA PHE A 445 26.40 30.99 14.65
C PHE A 445 26.44 31.04 13.11
N LEU A 446 26.36 32.22 12.51
CA LEU A 446 26.41 32.43 11.05
C LEU A 446 27.81 32.83 10.56
N GLN A 447 28.77 32.99 11.47
CA GLN A 447 30.10 33.56 11.19
C GLN A 447 31.22 32.59 11.62
N PRO A 448 31.63 31.62 10.78
CA PRO A 448 31.14 31.38 9.42
C PRO A 448 29.94 30.43 9.38
N LEU A 449 29.28 30.35 8.22
CA LEU A 449 28.44 29.20 7.85
C LEU A 449 29.31 27.98 7.54
N VAL A 450 28.73 26.79 7.63
CA VAL A 450 29.41 25.52 7.32
C VAL A 450 28.61 24.69 6.33
N PRO A 451 29.26 23.95 5.42
CA PRO A 451 28.57 23.04 4.51
C PRO A 451 27.97 21.85 5.27
N LEU A 452 26.73 21.48 4.94
CA LEU A 452 26.04 20.33 5.52
C LEU A 452 25.25 19.58 4.42
N PRO A 453 25.41 18.25 4.27
CA PRO A 453 24.61 17.47 3.33
C PRO A 453 23.12 17.53 3.69
N PHE A 454 22.28 17.82 2.70
CA PHE A 454 20.84 17.88 2.86
C PHE A 454 20.14 17.56 1.54
N ALA A 455 19.14 16.67 1.56
CA ALA A 455 18.23 16.42 0.43
C ALA A 455 18.95 16.07 -0.90
N GLY A 456 20.11 15.44 -0.81
CA GLY A 456 20.94 15.04 -1.96
C GLY A 456 21.82 16.14 -2.54
N PHE A 457 21.94 17.31 -1.91
CA PHE A 457 22.91 18.35 -2.23
C PHE A 457 23.66 18.83 -0.98
N VAL A 458 24.56 19.79 -1.12
CA VAL A 458 25.26 20.41 0.02
C VAL A 458 24.65 21.79 0.24
N ALA A 459 24.10 22.03 1.43
CA ALA A 459 23.51 23.30 1.84
C ALA A 459 24.42 24.01 2.85
N GLN A 460 24.13 25.28 3.14
CA GLN A 460 24.76 26.01 4.24
C GLN A 460 23.99 25.79 5.56
N ALA A 461 24.72 25.66 6.65
CA ALA A 461 24.17 25.56 8.00
C ALA A 461 24.92 26.52 8.95
N PRO A 462 24.30 26.94 10.07
CA PRO A 462 25.01 27.61 11.14
C PRO A 462 26.18 26.74 11.66
N ASN A 463 27.32 27.36 11.98
CA ASN A 463 28.41 26.65 12.65
C ASN A 463 27.95 26.08 13.99
N ASN A 464 28.66 25.06 14.49
CA ASN A 464 28.27 24.39 15.74
C ASN A 464 26.79 23.99 15.78
N TYR A 465 26.25 23.54 14.64
CA TYR A 465 24.83 23.30 14.41
C TYR A 465 24.14 22.46 15.49
N ARG A 466 24.85 21.52 16.14
CA ARG A 466 24.33 20.78 17.30
C ARG A 466 23.86 21.72 18.41
N ARG A 467 24.70 22.68 18.82
CA ARG A 467 24.36 23.66 19.85
C ARG A 467 23.26 24.62 19.39
N PHE A 468 23.29 25.00 18.12
CA PHE A 468 22.24 25.83 17.52
C PHE A 468 20.86 25.14 17.59
N LEU A 469 20.80 23.85 17.23
CA LEU A 469 19.59 23.05 17.30
C LEU A 469 19.11 22.82 18.73
N GLU A 470 20.03 22.54 19.67
CA GLU A 470 19.68 22.38 21.08
C GLU A 470 19.17 23.67 21.73
N LEU A 471 19.67 24.84 21.29
CA LEU A 471 19.14 26.14 21.72
C LEU A 471 17.67 26.30 21.31
N LYS A 472 17.33 25.95 20.06
CA LYS A 472 15.99 26.14 19.48
C LYS A 472 14.99 25.08 19.93
N PHE A 473 15.37 23.82 19.96
CA PHE A 473 14.45 22.71 20.23
C PHE A 473 14.58 22.14 21.64
N GLY A 474 15.78 22.20 22.22
CA GLY A 474 16.12 21.59 23.51
C GLY A 474 17.20 20.50 23.38
N PRO A 475 17.85 20.13 24.50
CA PRO A 475 18.95 19.16 24.51
C PRO A 475 18.57 17.80 23.90
N GLY A 476 19.46 17.22 23.10
CA GLY A 476 19.30 15.87 22.54
C GLY A 476 18.24 15.73 21.44
N VAL A 477 17.78 16.84 20.83
CA VAL A 477 16.75 16.82 19.77
C VAL A 477 17.18 16.00 18.53
N ILE A 478 18.49 15.94 18.23
CA ILE A 478 18.99 15.21 17.08
C ILE A 478 18.79 13.70 17.30
N GLU A 479 19.09 13.23 18.50
CA GLU A 479 19.02 11.83 18.90
C GLU A 479 17.59 11.35 19.22
N ASN A 480 16.67 12.26 19.59
CA ASN A 480 15.33 11.92 20.06
C ASN A 480 14.23 12.51 19.14
N PRO A 481 13.89 11.84 18.02
CA PRO A 481 12.88 12.35 17.09
C PRO A 481 11.47 12.33 17.69
N GLN A 482 10.68 13.35 17.37
CA GLN A 482 9.26 13.48 17.76
C GLN A 482 8.42 13.96 16.57
N TYR A 483 7.12 13.70 16.62
CA TYR A 483 6.16 14.31 15.68
C TYR A 483 5.93 15.80 16.00
N PRO A 484 5.41 16.60 15.05
CA PRO A 484 5.21 18.04 15.25
C PRO A 484 4.36 18.38 16.48
N ASN A 485 3.32 17.59 16.74
CA ASN A 485 2.45 17.74 17.92
C ASN A 485 2.35 16.43 18.73
N PRO A 486 3.32 16.15 19.63
CA PRO A 486 3.36 14.92 20.42
C PRO A 486 2.16 14.74 21.36
N ALA A 487 1.51 15.84 21.77
CA ALA A 487 0.33 15.80 22.63
C ALA A 487 -0.90 15.28 21.89
N LEU A 488 -0.97 15.50 20.58
CA LEU A 488 -2.05 15.03 19.71
C LEU A 488 -1.77 13.64 19.16
N LEU A 489 -0.54 13.39 18.67
CA LEU A 489 -0.11 12.13 18.08
C LEU A 489 1.33 11.82 18.51
N SER A 490 1.54 10.66 19.12
CA SER A 490 2.88 10.22 19.55
C SER A 490 3.52 9.24 18.56
N LEU A 491 4.82 9.41 18.32
CA LEU A 491 5.61 8.50 17.48
C LEU A 491 5.68 7.08 18.08
N THR A 492 5.56 6.95 19.40
CA THR A 492 5.61 5.69 20.15
C THR A 492 4.26 4.96 20.25
N GLY A 493 3.16 5.58 19.81
CA GLY A 493 1.80 5.04 19.94
C GLY A 493 1.25 4.29 18.72
N SER A 494 2.02 4.20 17.62
CA SER A 494 1.61 3.51 16.39
C SER A 494 2.43 2.22 16.24
N GLY A 495 1.89 1.13 16.81
CA GLY A 495 2.43 -0.23 16.74
C GLY A 495 1.72 -1.08 15.70
#